data_AF-A0A316Q1C4-F1
#
_entry.id   AF-A0A316Q1C4-F1
#
_cell.length_a   1.000
_cell.length_b   1.000
_cell.length_c   1.000
_cell.angle_alpha   90.00
_cell.angle_beta   90.00
_cell.angle_gamma   90.00
#
_symmetry.space_group_name_H-M   'P 1'
#
loop_
_entity.id
_entity.type
_entity.pdbx_description
1 polymer ?
#
loop_
_entity_poly.entity_id
_entity_poly.type
_entity_poly.pdbx_seq_one_letter_code
_entity_poly.pdbx_strand_id
1 'polypeptide(L)'
;MILADKIIELRKKNGWSQEELAERLNVTRQSVSKWESAQSTPDLDKILKLAEVFGVTTDYLLKNEGYEAKDNNISYDTEVPQKQERKIHRVSFGEAEEFLNMREEITPKLSFGISLFVLSPVCLILLAGAGEYGLIRMNEDKAAMLGVAILLMIVAIGVTKCIIAGIKSSKFEYLEKEPIELEAGLEEKITALKESYRPIMGQRIAIGVAICILAVLPIFIVGFISGEDDGYHFVAAVAALLVIVSVAVNIFVRVGMKWDSLETLLEQGDFTRADKDERLQALATVYWLAVTGIYLGYSFITMNWGLSWIIWPIAGIGYAIIDTIYKAVKK
;
A
#
# COMPACT_ATOMS: atom_id res chain seq x y z
N MET A 1 -18.55 32.94 -22.21
CA MET A 1 -18.97 34.27 -21.70
C MET A 1 -18.94 34.25 -20.18
N ILE A 2 -18.35 35.26 -19.54
CA ILE A 2 -18.35 35.40 -18.08
C ILE A 2 -19.62 36.13 -17.59
N LEU A 3 -19.91 36.08 -16.28
CA LEU A 3 -21.08 36.73 -15.67
C LEU A 3 -21.20 38.22 -16.07
N ALA A 4 -20.08 38.96 -16.11
CA ALA A 4 -20.05 40.35 -16.53
C ALA A 4 -20.58 40.54 -17.97
N ASP A 5 -20.15 39.68 -18.90
CA ASP A 5 -20.58 39.71 -20.31
C ASP A 5 -22.09 39.43 -20.42
N LYS A 6 -22.60 38.48 -19.63
CA LYS A 6 -24.02 38.11 -19.63
C LYS A 6 -24.91 39.20 -19.07
N ILE A 7 -24.44 39.89 -18.02
CA ILE A 7 -25.16 41.05 -17.48
C ILE A 7 -25.23 42.15 -18.55
N ILE A 8 -24.12 42.43 -19.26
CA ILE A 8 -24.10 43.40 -20.36
C ILE A 8 -25.05 42.98 -21.48
N GLU A 9 -25.01 41.71 -21.90
CA GLU A 9 -25.82 41.18 -22.99
C GLU A 9 -27.30 41.24 -22.65
N LEU A 10 -27.71 40.71 -21.50
CA LEU A 10 -29.10 40.71 -21.06
C LEU A 10 -29.63 42.14 -20.85
N ARG A 11 -28.79 43.05 -20.32
CA ARG A 11 -29.16 44.46 -20.22
C ARG A 11 -29.40 45.08 -21.59
N LYS A 12 -28.48 44.86 -22.54
CA LYS A 12 -28.62 45.37 -23.91
C LYS A 12 -29.80 44.75 -24.66
N LYS A 13 -30.04 43.46 -24.48
CA LYS A 13 -31.18 42.72 -25.08
C LYS A 13 -32.52 43.28 -24.62
N ASN A 14 -32.59 43.71 -23.36
CA ASN A 14 -33.77 44.39 -22.80
C ASN A 14 -33.78 45.91 -23.04
N GLY A 15 -32.76 46.47 -23.70
CA GLY A 15 -32.67 47.89 -24.04
C GLY A 15 -32.43 48.82 -22.85
N TRP A 16 -31.94 48.30 -21.72
CA TRP A 16 -31.82 49.10 -20.49
C TRP A 16 -30.50 49.85 -20.37
N SER A 17 -30.52 51.01 -19.72
CA SER A 17 -29.30 51.69 -19.25
C SER A 17 -28.75 51.02 -17.98
N GLN A 18 -27.49 51.30 -17.62
CA GLN A 18 -26.91 50.78 -16.36
C GLN A 18 -27.65 51.33 -15.14
N GLU A 19 -28.09 52.59 -15.19
CA GLU A 19 -28.95 53.22 -14.19
C GLU A 19 -30.29 52.49 -14.05
N GLU A 20 -30.95 52.17 -15.16
CA GLU A 20 -32.24 51.48 -15.15
C GLU A 20 -32.15 50.04 -14.63
N LEU A 21 -31.02 49.35 -14.87
CA LEU A 21 -30.78 48.05 -14.26
C LEU A 21 -30.51 48.17 -12.75
N ALA A 22 -29.80 49.22 -12.34
CA ALA A 22 -29.49 49.48 -10.94
C ALA A 22 -30.77 49.78 -10.12
N GLU A 23 -31.70 50.55 -10.68
CA GLU A 23 -33.01 50.81 -10.07
C GLU A 23 -33.81 49.52 -9.86
N ARG A 24 -33.89 48.65 -10.88
CA ARG A 24 -34.63 47.38 -10.80
C ARG A 24 -34.04 46.42 -9.78
N LEU A 25 -32.73 46.46 -9.55
CA LEU A 25 -32.02 45.61 -8.59
C LEU A 25 -31.88 46.23 -7.19
N ASN A 26 -32.38 47.45 -7.01
CA ASN A 26 -32.20 48.28 -5.82
C ASN A 26 -30.72 48.33 -5.39
N VAL A 27 -29.85 48.77 -6.32
CA VAL A 27 -28.42 49.00 -6.12
C VAL A 27 -27.99 50.32 -6.74
N THR A 28 -26.75 50.74 -6.48
CA THR A 28 -26.18 51.91 -7.13
C THR A 28 -25.74 51.59 -8.55
N ARG A 29 -25.81 52.56 -9.46
CA ARG A 29 -25.25 52.44 -10.82
C ARG A 29 -23.76 52.05 -10.81
N GLN A 30 -23.00 52.51 -9.81
CA GLN A 30 -21.60 52.14 -9.64
C GLN A 30 -21.42 50.64 -9.39
N SER A 31 -22.34 50.01 -8.66
CA SER A 31 -22.35 48.55 -8.44
C SER A 31 -22.51 47.81 -9.76
N VAL A 32 -23.50 48.20 -10.58
CA VAL A 32 -23.73 47.61 -11.91
C VAL A 32 -22.51 47.82 -12.83
N SER A 33 -21.91 49.01 -12.83
CA SER A 33 -20.71 49.29 -13.62
C SER A 33 -19.52 48.41 -13.21
N LYS A 34 -19.32 48.18 -11.90
CA LYS A 34 -18.27 47.27 -11.40
C LYS A 34 -18.56 45.81 -11.73
N TRP A 35 -19.82 45.40 -11.80
CA TRP A 35 -20.20 44.06 -12.22
C TRP A 35 -19.97 43.85 -13.72
N GLU A 36 -20.40 44.80 -14.56
CA GLU A 36 -20.20 44.76 -16.01
C GLU A 36 -18.71 44.87 -16.41
N SER A 37 -17.87 45.51 -15.58
CA SER A 37 -16.41 45.59 -15.79
C SER A 37 -15.61 44.50 -15.07
N ALA A 38 -16.28 43.51 -14.46
CA ALA A 38 -15.67 42.42 -13.68
C ALA A 38 -14.76 42.87 -12.52
N GLN A 39 -14.90 44.11 -12.04
CA GLN A 39 -14.16 44.64 -10.88
C GLN A 39 -14.72 44.15 -9.54
N SER A 40 -15.96 43.69 -9.52
CA SER A 40 -16.60 43.06 -8.36
C SER A 40 -17.67 42.08 -8.81
N THR A 41 -17.99 41.11 -7.97
CA THR A 41 -19.07 40.16 -8.22
C THR A 41 -20.32 40.53 -7.41
N PRO A 42 -21.54 40.42 -7.99
CA PRO A 42 -22.77 40.51 -7.20
C PRO A 42 -22.81 39.39 -6.15
N ASP A 43 -23.40 39.66 -4.99
CA ASP A 43 -23.65 38.63 -3.97
C ASP A 43 -24.82 37.71 -4.39
N LEU A 44 -25.05 36.66 -3.59
CA LEU A 44 -26.07 35.65 -3.89
C LEU A 44 -27.49 36.24 -4.00
N ASP A 45 -27.85 37.19 -3.14
CA ASP A 45 -29.15 37.87 -3.19
C ASP A 45 -29.31 38.68 -4.48
N LYS A 46 -28.26 39.37 -4.92
CA LYS A 46 -28.26 40.11 -6.19
C LYS A 46 -28.25 39.19 -7.41
N ILE A 47 -27.62 38.02 -7.36
CA ILE A 47 -27.68 37.02 -8.43
C ILE A 47 -29.11 36.49 -8.61
N LEU A 48 -29.82 36.20 -7.52
CA LEU A 48 -31.21 35.76 -7.57
C LEU A 48 -32.12 36.84 -8.18
N LYS A 49 -31.94 38.10 -7.79
CA LYS A 49 -32.68 39.23 -8.36
C LYS A 49 -32.35 39.48 -9.82
N LEU A 50 -31.09 39.31 -10.23
CA LEU A 50 -30.68 39.38 -11.64
C LEU A 50 -31.40 38.30 -12.46
N ALA A 51 -31.48 37.07 -11.95
CA ALA A 51 -32.17 35.97 -12.61
C ALA A 51 -33.67 36.28 -12.79
N GLU A 52 -34.31 36.80 -11.75
CA GLU A 52 -35.72 37.21 -11.77
C GLU A 52 -35.97 38.36 -12.76
N VAL A 53 -35.19 39.44 -12.68
CA VAL A 53 -35.35 40.62 -13.53
C VAL A 53 -35.08 40.33 -15.01
N PHE A 54 -34.14 39.44 -15.31
CA PHE A 54 -33.84 39.04 -16.69
C PHE A 54 -34.68 37.85 -17.19
N GLY A 55 -35.47 37.21 -16.32
CA GLY A 55 -36.28 36.04 -16.68
C GLY A 55 -35.46 34.82 -17.08
N VAL A 56 -34.27 34.65 -16.49
CA VAL A 56 -33.34 33.55 -16.77
C VAL A 56 -33.07 32.74 -15.51
N THR A 57 -32.52 31.53 -15.64
CA THR A 57 -32.10 30.76 -14.46
C THR A 57 -30.81 31.32 -13.88
N THR A 58 -30.60 31.14 -12.58
CA THR A 58 -29.31 31.45 -11.94
C THR A 58 -28.17 30.62 -12.56
N ASP A 59 -28.45 29.38 -12.98
CA ASP A 59 -27.52 28.55 -13.75
C ASP A 59 -27.08 29.25 -15.04
N TYR A 60 -28.01 29.83 -15.80
CA TYR A 60 -27.66 30.61 -17.00
C TYR A 60 -26.78 31.81 -16.67
N LEU A 61 -26.97 32.51 -15.56
CA LEU A 61 -26.11 33.65 -15.19
C LEU A 61 -24.70 33.19 -14.79
N LEU A 62 -24.58 32.08 -14.06
CA LEU A 62 -23.34 31.64 -13.42
C LEU A 62 -22.50 30.69 -14.29
N LYS A 63 -23.12 29.96 -15.23
CA LYS A 63 -22.46 28.90 -16.00
C LYS A 63 -21.76 29.43 -17.24
N ASN A 64 -20.44 29.53 -17.25
CA ASN A 64 -19.71 30.04 -18.42
C ASN A 64 -19.92 29.17 -19.67
N GLU A 65 -20.37 29.77 -20.78
CA GLU A 65 -20.44 29.09 -22.08
C GLU A 65 -19.02 28.71 -22.52
N GLY A 66 -18.75 27.41 -22.55
CA GLY A 66 -17.44 26.77 -22.45
C GLY A 66 -17.50 25.50 -21.59
N TYR A 67 -18.55 25.36 -20.77
CA TYR A 67 -18.84 24.17 -19.98
C TYR A 67 -20.16 23.52 -20.46
N GLU A 68 -20.10 22.73 -21.54
CA GLU A 68 -21.20 21.83 -21.91
C GLU A 68 -21.22 20.64 -20.95
N ALA A 69 -22.29 20.55 -20.17
CA ALA A 69 -22.57 19.41 -19.30
C ALA A 69 -23.08 18.25 -20.16
N LYS A 70 -22.25 17.21 -20.36
CA LYS A 70 -22.76 15.85 -20.52
C LYS A 70 -23.04 15.30 -19.13
N ASP A 71 -24.33 15.15 -18.80
CA ASP A 71 -24.83 14.24 -17.77
C ASP A 71 -24.20 12.85 -18.02
N ASN A 72 -23.59 12.14 -17.07
CA ASN A 72 -23.65 12.22 -15.62
C ASN A 72 -22.26 11.97 -15.01
N ASN A 73 -22.02 12.66 -13.89
CA ASN A 73 -20.98 12.44 -12.89
C ASN A 73 -19.51 12.86 -13.19
N ILE A 74 -19.24 14.08 -12.70
CA ILE A 74 -17.99 14.64 -12.13
C ILE A 74 -16.88 15.16 -13.07
N SER A 75 -16.47 16.40 -12.73
CA SER A 75 -15.10 16.95 -12.67
C SER A 75 -14.67 17.96 -13.75
N TYR A 76 -14.49 19.21 -13.29
CA TYR A 76 -13.85 20.34 -13.94
C TYR A 76 -12.32 20.17 -13.92
N ASP A 77 -11.70 20.00 -15.09
CA ASP A 77 -10.28 20.31 -15.29
C ASP A 77 -10.14 21.85 -15.36
N THR A 78 -9.68 22.46 -14.27
CA THR A 78 -9.08 23.80 -14.29
C THR A 78 -7.64 23.65 -13.83
N GLU A 79 -6.69 23.90 -14.74
CA GLU A 79 -5.26 23.97 -14.43
C GLU A 79 -4.96 25.24 -13.60
N VAL A 80 -5.19 25.12 -12.30
CA VAL A 80 -4.52 25.84 -11.21
C VAL A 80 -3.13 25.18 -11.04
N PRO A 81 -2.05 25.88 -10.61
CA PRO A 81 -0.73 25.26 -10.45
C PRO A 81 -0.86 23.95 -9.67
N GLN A 82 -0.57 22.82 -10.33
CA GLN A 82 -0.89 21.47 -9.83
C GLN A 82 -0.23 21.23 -8.47
N LYS A 83 -0.95 21.57 -7.40
CA LYS A 83 -0.87 20.86 -6.13
C LYS A 83 -1.65 19.59 -6.33
N GLN A 84 -1.06 18.66 -7.10
CA GLN A 84 -1.50 17.29 -7.40
C GLN A 84 -2.64 16.91 -6.46
N GLU A 85 -3.89 17.20 -6.87
CA GLU A 85 -5.06 16.68 -6.18
C GLU A 85 -4.90 15.19 -6.36
N ARG A 86 -4.36 14.53 -5.32
CA ARG A 86 -4.32 13.08 -5.29
C ARG A 86 -5.75 12.69 -5.56
N LYS A 87 -6.01 12.00 -6.69
CA LYS A 87 -7.32 11.39 -6.93
C LYS A 87 -7.52 10.47 -5.74
N ILE A 88 -8.24 10.93 -4.73
CA ILE A 88 -8.54 10.12 -3.56
C ILE A 88 -9.56 9.13 -4.08
N HIS A 89 -9.11 7.89 -4.29
CA HIS A 89 -9.94 6.86 -4.86
C HIS A 89 -10.96 6.45 -3.81
N ARG A 90 -12.24 6.66 -4.10
CA ARG A 90 -13.33 6.33 -3.18
C ARG A 90 -13.66 4.85 -3.31
N VAL A 91 -13.46 4.10 -2.23
CA VAL A 91 -13.69 2.65 -2.19
C VAL A 91 -15.12 2.37 -1.72
N SER A 92 -15.87 1.68 -2.55
CA SER A 92 -17.24 1.24 -2.25
C SER A 92 -17.28 -0.05 -1.43
N PHE A 93 -18.43 -0.38 -0.83
CA PHE A 93 -18.61 -1.66 -0.14
C PHE A 93 -18.32 -2.87 -1.03
N GLY A 94 -18.79 -2.86 -2.28
CA GLY A 94 -18.60 -3.98 -3.21
C GLY A 94 -17.14 -4.18 -3.61
N GLU A 95 -16.40 -3.08 -3.77
CA GLU A 95 -14.98 -3.10 -4.10
C GLU A 95 -14.11 -3.61 -2.94
N ALA A 96 -14.40 -3.17 -1.72
CA ALA A 96 -13.73 -3.67 -0.52
C ALA A 96 -14.00 -5.18 -0.31
N GLU A 97 -15.24 -5.63 -0.54
CA GLU A 97 -15.58 -7.05 -0.49
C GLU A 97 -14.87 -7.85 -1.59
N GLU A 98 -14.79 -7.34 -2.81
CA GLU A 98 -14.05 -7.97 -3.90
C GLU A 98 -12.55 -8.11 -3.56
N PHE A 99 -11.95 -7.08 -2.97
CA PHE A 99 -10.57 -7.11 -2.51
C PHE A 99 -10.35 -8.17 -1.42
N LEU A 100 -11.21 -8.20 -0.39
CA LEU A 100 -11.10 -9.17 0.70
C LEU A 100 -11.28 -10.61 0.21
N ASN A 101 -12.26 -10.86 -0.67
CA ASN A 101 -12.49 -12.17 -1.27
C ASN A 101 -11.31 -12.62 -2.14
N MET A 102 -10.75 -11.69 -2.93
CA MET A 102 -9.54 -11.93 -3.71
C MET A 102 -8.37 -12.33 -2.79
N ARG A 103 -8.15 -11.59 -1.69
CA ARG A 103 -7.10 -11.89 -0.71
C ARG A 103 -7.31 -13.25 -0.06
N GLU A 104 -8.53 -13.59 0.32
CA GLU A 104 -8.87 -14.89 0.91
C GLU A 104 -8.57 -16.06 -0.04
N GLU A 105 -8.80 -15.90 -1.35
CA GLU A 105 -8.51 -16.92 -2.34
C GLU A 105 -7.00 -17.08 -2.64
N ILE A 106 -6.26 -15.97 -2.63
CA ILE A 106 -4.80 -15.97 -2.92
C ILE A 106 -3.99 -16.48 -1.73
N THR A 107 -4.38 -16.07 -0.52
CA THR A 107 -3.64 -16.34 0.73
C THR A 107 -3.21 -17.81 0.89
N PRO A 108 -4.07 -18.85 0.70
CA PRO A 108 -3.63 -20.23 0.86
C PRO A 108 -2.63 -20.68 -0.20
N LYS A 109 -2.69 -20.14 -1.43
CA LYS A 109 -1.76 -20.45 -2.51
C LYS A 109 -0.39 -19.83 -2.24
N LEU A 110 -0.38 -18.58 -1.77
CA LEU A 110 0.83 -17.87 -1.38
C LEU A 110 1.50 -18.52 -0.16
N SER A 111 0.72 -18.83 0.89
CA SER A 111 1.25 -19.46 2.11
C SER A 111 1.85 -20.84 1.82
N PHE A 112 1.24 -21.60 0.92
CA PHE A 112 1.79 -22.87 0.46
C PHE A 112 3.12 -22.67 -0.28
N GLY A 113 3.22 -21.69 -1.19
CA GLY A 113 4.48 -21.37 -1.87
C GLY A 113 5.61 -21.03 -0.91
N ILE A 114 5.34 -20.22 0.12
CA ILE A 114 6.33 -19.85 1.13
C ILE A 114 6.74 -21.06 1.98
N SER A 115 5.80 -21.92 2.38
CA SER A 115 6.12 -23.17 3.08
C SER A 115 7.01 -24.10 2.26
N LEU A 116 6.85 -24.14 0.93
CA LEU A 116 7.72 -24.94 0.06
C LEU A 116 9.18 -24.47 0.07
N PHE A 117 9.45 -23.16 0.23
CA PHE A 117 10.82 -22.67 0.35
C PHE A 117 11.51 -23.20 1.61
N VAL A 118 10.79 -23.24 2.73
CA VAL A 118 11.28 -23.81 4.00
C VAL A 118 11.49 -25.33 3.89
N LEU A 119 10.62 -26.02 3.17
CA LEU A 119 10.73 -27.46 2.93
C LEU A 119 11.79 -27.85 1.90
N SER A 120 12.15 -26.94 0.98
CA SER A 120 13.02 -27.25 -0.15
C SER A 120 14.38 -27.87 0.22
N PRO A 121 15.06 -27.49 1.32
CA PRO A 121 16.33 -28.10 1.71
C PRO A 121 16.18 -29.47 2.36
N VAL A 122 14.97 -29.89 2.77
CA VAL A 122 14.75 -31.14 3.51
C VAL A 122 15.23 -32.35 2.73
N CYS A 123 14.86 -32.46 1.44
CA CYS A 123 15.29 -33.57 0.60
C CYS A 123 16.80 -33.56 0.38
N LEU A 124 17.42 -32.37 0.26
CA LEU A 124 18.86 -32.23 0.13
C LEU A 124 19.58 -32.74 1.37
N ILE A 125 19.16 -32.28 2.56
CA ILE A 125 19.75 -32.66 3.84
C ILE A 125 19.64 -34.17 4.06
N LEU A 126 18.46 -34.75 3.83
CA LEU A 126 18.24 -36.19 4.00
C LEU A 126 19.05 -37.04 3.02
N LEU A 127 19.11 -36.66 1.74
CA LEU A 127 19.87 -37.40 0.73
C LEU A 127 21.38 -37.29 0.94
N ALA A 128 21.89 -36.09 1.21
CA ALA A 128 23.31 -35.87 1.49
C ALA A 128 23.75 -36.67 2.70
N GLY A 129 23.02 -36.58 3.83
CA GLY A 129 23.34 -37.37 5.01
C GLY A 129 23.18 -38.87 4.78
N ALA A 130 22.17 -39.33 4.03
CA ALA A 130 22.06 -40.75 3.71
C ALA A 130 23.27 -41.27 2.91
N GLY A 131 23.86 -40.43 2.05
CA GLY A 131 25.07 -40.74 1.31
C GLY A 131 26.34 -40.74 2.18
N GLU A 132 26.46 -39.78 3.09
CA GLU A 132 27.57 -39.67 4.06
C GLU A 132 27.63 -40.88 5.00
N TYR A 133 26.49 -41.28 5.56
CA TYR A 133 26.38 -42.40 6.50
C TYR A 133 26.19 -43.77 5.81
N GLY A 134 26.31 -43.85 4.48
CA GLY A 134 26.28 -45.11 3.74
C GLY A 134 24.94 -45.86 3.70
N LEU A 135 23.82 -45.18 3.99
CA LEU A 135 22.47 -45.76 3.93
C LEU A 135 21.98 -46.01 2.50
N ILE A 136 22.52 -45.25 1.53
CA ILE A 136 22.23 -45.40 0.11
C ILE A 136 23.50 -45.78 -0.66
N ARG A 137 23.32 -46.44 -1.81
CA ARG A 137 24.43 -46.85 -2.70
C ARG A 137 25.16 -45.69 -3.39
N MET A 138 24.78 -44.45 -3.11
CA MET A 138 25.32 -43.25 -3.74
C MET A 138 26.24 -42.54 -2.75
N ASN A 139 27.40 -42.08 -3.22
CA ASN A 139 28.28 -41.22 -2.43
C ASN A 139 27.61 -39.88 -2.11
N GLU A 140 28.05 -39.21 -1.05
CA GLU A 140 27.56 -37.90 -0.59
C GLU A 140 27.43 -36.90 -1.75
N ASP A 141 28.48 -36.70 -2.56
CA ASP A 141 28.47 -35.77 -3.69
C ASP A 141 27.31 -36.03 -4.68
N LYS A 142 27.08 -37.30 -5.02
CA LYS A 142 26.02 -37.68 -5.97
C LYS A 142 24.64 -37.51 -5.36
N ALA A 143 24.50 -37.83 -4.08
CA ALA A 143 23.25 -37.67 -3.36
C ALA A 143 22.90 -36.18 -3.14
N ALA A 144 23.90 -35.36 -2.82
CA ALA A 144 23.77 -33.91 -2.71
C ALA A 144 23.36 -33.27 -4.05
N MET A 145 23.99 -33.65 -5.17
CA MET A 145 23.60 -33.15 -6.50
C MET A 145 22.13 -33.48 -6.84
N LEU A 146 21.68 -34.70 -6.54
CA LEU A 146 20.27 -35.08 -6.71
C LEU A 146 19.35 -34.25 -5.79
N GLY A 147 19.77 -34.04 -4.54
CA GLY A 147 19.09 -33.19 -3.58
C GLY A 147 18.92 -31.75 -4.04
N VAL A 148 19.97 -31.16 -4.64
CA VAL A 148 19.92 -29.80 -5.20
C VAL A 148 18.93 -29.72 -6.36
N ALA A 149 18.91 -30.73 -7.24
CA ALA A 149 17.93 -30.78 -8.33
C ALA A 149 16.48 -30.79 -7.80
N ILE A 150 16.21 -31.59 -6.75
CA ILE A 150 14.88 -31.64 -6.10
C ILE A 150 14.55 -30.31 -5.42
N LEU A 151 15.51 -29.72 -4.70
CA LEU A 151 15.37 -28.42 -4.07
C LEU A 151 14.94 -27.36 -5.10
N LEU A 152 15.64 -27.28 -6.23
CA LEU A 152 15.33 -26.31 -7.29
C LEU A 152 13.94 -26.54 -7.90
N MET A 153 13.51 -27.80 -8.07
CA MET A 153 12.15 -28.10 -8.53
C MET A 153 11.08 -27.63 -7.52
N ILE A 154 11.29 -27.88 -6.23
CA ILE A 154 10.37 -27.42 -5.17
C ILE A 154 10.31 -25.88 -5.13
N VAL A 155 11.47 -25.22 -5.21
CA VAL A 155 11.56 -23.76 -5.28
C VAL A 155 10.84 -23.22 -6.52
N ALA A 156 11.01 -23.83 -7.69
CA ALA A 156 10.33 -23.41 -8.91
C ALA A 156 8.80 -23.48 -8.78
N ILE A 157 8.27 -24.53 -8.12
CA ILE A 157 6.83 -24.64 -7.81
C ILE A 157 6.41 -23.52 -6.85
N GLY A 158 7.17 -23.28 -5.78
CA GLY A 158 6.91 -22.22 -4.81
C GLY A 158 6.85 -20.83 -5.44
N VAL A 159 7.88 -20.49 -6.24
CA VAL A 159 7.96 -19.21 -6.98
C VAL A 159 6.78 -19.07 -7.94
N THR A 160 6.42 -20.12 -8.67
CA THR A 160 5.26 -20.08 -9.59
C THR A 160 3.97 -19.73 -8.84
N LYS A 161 3.74 -20.30 -7.64
CA LYS A 161 2.57 -19.96 -6.82
C LYS A 161 2.61 -18.50 -6.34
N CYS A 162 3.77 -18.00 -5.93
CA CYS A 162 3.95 -16.60 -5.54
C CYS A 162 3.72 -15.62 -6.70
N ILE A 163 4.18 -15.95 -7.91
CA ILE A 163 3.97 -15.12 -9.11
C ILE A 163 2.48 -15.05 -9.46
N ILE A 164 1.77 -16.19 -9.48
CA ILE A 164 0.32 -16.21 -9.78
C ILE A 164 -0.46 -15.39 -8.73
N ALA A 165 -0.07 -15.49 -7.47
CA ALA A 165 -0.61 -14.68 -6.39
C ALA A 165 -0.37 -13.17 -6.61
N GLY A 166 0.86 -12.78 -6.95
CA GLY A 166 1.21 -11.38 -7.22
C GLY A 166 0.43 -10.79 -8.39
N ILE A 167 0.36 -11.51 -9.52
CA ILE A 167 -0.39 -11.07 -10.72
C ILE A 167 -1.86 -10.87 -10.40
N LYS A 168 -2.49 -11.74 -9.58
CA LYS A 168 -3.90 -11.57 -9.22
C LYS A 168 -4.11 -10.41 -8.24
N SER A 169 -3.12 -10.10 -7.40
CA SER A 169 -3.17 -8.97 -6.47
C SER A 169 -3.01 -7.61 -7.16
N SER A 170 -2.36 -7.55 -8.33
CA SER A 170 -2.04 -6.29 -9.01
C SER A 170 -3.28 -5.45 -9.39
N LYS A 171 -4.45 -6.09 -9.55
CA LYS A 171 -5.73 -5.38 -9.77
C LYS A 171 -6.02 -4.35 -8.68
N PHE A 172 -5.61 -4.64 -7.44
CA PHE A 172 -5.90 -3.83 -6.25
C PHE A 172 -4.66 -3.13 -5.67
N GLU A 173 -3.57 -3.05 -6.44
CA GLU A 173 -2.30 -2.46 -6.00
C GLU A 173 -2.43 -0.97 -5.62
N TYR A 174 -3.38 -0.26 -6.21
CA TYR A 174 -3.69 1.13 -5.83
C TYR A 174 -4.18 1.25 -4.38
N LEU A 175 -4.83 0.22 -3.80
CA LEU A 175 -5.26 0.25 -2.39
C LEU A 175 -4.05 0.30 -1.44
N GLU A 176 -2.91 -0.26 -1.85
CA GLU A 176 -1.66 -0.26 -1.09
C GLU A 176 -0.84 1.01 -1.30
N LYS A 177 -0.93 1.64 -2.48
CA LYS A 177 -0.02 2.72 -2.90
C LYS A 177 -0.64 4.11 -2.88
N GLU A 178 -1.94 4.22 -3.12
CA GLU A 178 -2.64 5.49 -3.28
C GLU A 178 -3.52 5.77 -2.06
N PRO A 179 -3.72 7.05 -1.68
CA PRO A 179 -4.63 7.38 -0.60
C PRO A 179 -6.07 7.08 -1.01
N ILE A 180 -6.80 6.42 -0.12
CA ILE A 180 -8.19 6.03 -0.36
C ILE A 180 -9.14 6.75 0.60
N GLU A 181 -10.40 6.86 0.18
CA GLU A 181 -11.50 7.32 1.03
C GLU A 181 -12.59 6.25 1.05
N LEU A 182 -12.95 5.79 2.24
CA LEU A 182 -13.96 4.76 2.40
C LEU A 182 -15.35 5.37 2.35
N GLU A 183 -16.29 4.66 1.73
CA GLU A 183 -17.71 5.01 1.79
C GLU A 183 -18.24 5.07 3.25
N ALA A 184 -19.22 5.93 3.52
CA ALA A 184 -19.79 6.10 4.84
C ALA A 184 -20.29 4.76 5.42
N GLY A 185 -19.86 4.43 6.65
CA GLY A 185 -20.18 3.17 7.33
C GLY A 185 -19.28 1.97 6.97
N LEU A 186 -18.49 2.06 5.90
CA LEU A 186 -17.55 0.99 5.53
C LEU A 186 -16.38 0.92 6.54
N GLU A 187 -15.84 2.07 6.92
CA GLU A 187 -14.75 2.16 7.92
C GLU A 187 -15.14 1.49 9.25
N GLU A 188 -16.36 1.75 9.74
CA GLU A 188 -16.88 1.13 10.96
C GLU A 188 -16.98 -0.40 10.82
N LYS A 189 -17.49 -0.88 9.69
CA LYS A 189 -17.60 -2.32 9.40
C LYS A 189 -16.22 -3.00 9.34
N ILE A 190 -15.25 -2.42 8.65
CA ILE A 190 -13.89 -2.98 8.54
C ILE A 190 -13.18 -2.92 9.90
N THR A 191 -13.39 -1.85 10.68
CA THR A 191 -12.84 -1.73 12.04
C THR A 191 -13.42 -2.80 12.96
N ALA A 192 -14.73 -3.04 12.93
CA ALA A 192 -15.36 -4.11 13.69
C ALA A 192 -14.83 -5.49 13.28
N LEU A 193 -14.62 -5.72 11.97
CA LEU A 193 -14.01 -6.94 11.46
C LEU A 193 -12.57 -7.11 11.99
N LYS A 194 -11.77 -6.04 11.98
CA LYS A 194 -10.39 -6.04 12.52
C LYS A 194 -10.34 -6.36 14.00
N GLU A 195 -11.18 -5.72 14.82
CA GLU A 195 -11.24 -5.99 16.25
C GLU A 195 -11.71 -7.42 16.55
N SER A 196 -12.69 -7.95 15.80
CA SER A 196 -13.10 -9.35 15.96
C SER A 196 -11.99 -10.35 15.59
N TYR A 197 -11.10 -9.98 14.66
CA TYR A 197 -10.02 -10.84 14.18
C TYR A 197 -8.75 -10.76 15.05
N ARG A 198 -8.51 -9.64 15.73
CA ARG A 198 -7.37 -9.41 16.63
C ARG A 198 -7.09 -10.54 17.63
N PRO A 199 -8.07 -11.10 18.39
CA PRO A 199 -7.78 -12.21 19.28
C PRO A 199 -7.39 -13.49 18.54
N ILE A 200 -7.98 -13.75 17.36
CA ILE A 200 -7.65 -14.91 16.51
C ILE A 200 -6.22 -14.79 15.99
N MET A 201 -5.82 -13.58 15.56
CA MET A 201 -4.44 -13.29 15.18
C MET A 201 -3.47 -13.58 16.32
N GLY A 202 -3.73 -13.06 17.52
CA GLY A 202 -2.89 -13.28 18.69
C GLY A 202 -2.74 -14.77 19.05
N GLN A 203 -3.84 -15.52 19.08
CA GLN A 203 -3.82 -16.96 19.36
C GLN A 203 -3.03 -17.75 18.30
N ARG A 204 -3.25 -17.47 17.02
CA ARG A 204 -2.57 -18.19 15.93
C ARG A 204 -1.08 -17.87 15.86
N ILE A 205 -0.69 -16.62 16.12
CA ILE A 205 0.72 -16.24 16.22
C ILE A 205 1.36 -16.96 17.41
N ALA A 206 0.72 -16.97 18.58
CA ALA A 206 1.23 -17.69 19.74
C ALA A 206 1.41 -19.20 19.47
N ILE A 207 0.46 -19.84 18.79
CA ILE A 207 0.57 -21.24 18.34
C ILE A 207 1.76 -21.41 17.38
N GLY A 208 1.91 -20.55 16.38
CA GLY A 208 3.04 -20.61 15.45
C GLY A 208 4.39 -20.47 16.15
N VAL A 209 4.51 -19.54 17.10
CA VAL A 209 5.73 -19.34 17.91
C VAL A 209 6.00 -20.57 18.77
N ALA A 210 4.99 -21.15 19.42
CA ALA A 210 5.13 -22.36 20.20
C ALA A 210 5.61 -23.54 19.32
N ILE A 211 5.06 -23.70 18.11
CA ILE A 211 5.50 -24.71 17.14
C ILE A 211 6.98 -24.51 16.78
N CYS A 212 7.44 -23.28 16.53
CA CYS A 212 8.85 -23.00 16.24
C CYS A 212 9.78 -23.37 17.40
N ILE A 213 9.39 -23.06 18.64
CA ILE A 213 10.17 -23.41 19.84
C ILE A 213 10.24 -24.93 20.00
N LEU A 214 9.10 -25.61 19.84
CA LEU A 214 9.01 -27.06 19.96
C LEU A 214 9.64 -27.80 18.77
N ALA A 215 9.87 -27.13 17.63
CA ALA A 215 10.51 -27.70 16.45
C ALA A 215 11.96 -28.16 16.72
N VAL A 216 12.58 -27.69 17.80
CA VAL A 216 13.94 -28.10 18.22
C VAL A 216 13.93 -29.43 18.98
N LEU A 217 12.79 -29.87 19.53
CA LEU A 217 12.69 -31.10 20.32
C LEU A 217 13.18 -32.38 19.62
N PRO A 218 12.91 -32.61 18.31
CA PRO A 218 13.43 -33.79 17.61
C PRO A 218 14.95 -33.97 17.76
N ILE A 219 15.71 -32.87 17.76
CA ILE A 219 17.18 -32.90 17.89
C ILE A 219 17.58 -33.36 19.28
N PHE A 220 16.95 -32.83 20.32
CA PHE A 220 17.21 -33.24 21.71
C PHE A 220 16.77 -34.67 22.00
N ILE A 221 15.64 -35.10 21.44
CA ILE A 221 15.13 -36.47 21.59
C ILE A 221 16.11 -37.46 20.96
N VAL A 222 16.59 -37.19 19.74
CA VAL A 222 17.61 -38.03 19.09
C VAL A 222 18.89 -38.05 19.93
N GLY A 223 19.38 -36.90 20.40
CA GLY A 223 20.58 -36.86 21.23
C GLY A 223 20.47 -37.58 22.59
N PHE A 224 19.25 -37.83 23.07
CA PHE A 224 19.03 -38.61 24.29
C PHE A 224 18.92 -40.12 24.03
N ILE A 225 18.36 -40.52 22.89
CA ILE A 225 18.06 -41.92 22.56
C ILE A 225 19.21 -42.58 21.79
N SER A 226 19.88 -41.84 20.92
CA SER A 226 20.92 -42.35 20.02
C SER A 226 22.30 -42.30 20.66
N GLY A 227 23.14 -43.30 20.37
CA GLY A 227 24.56 -43.31 20.74
C GLY A 227 25.41 -42.37 19.89
N GLU A 228 26.65 -42.12 20.30
CA GLU A 228 27.60 -41.20 19.62
C GLU A 228 27.85 -41.56 18.13
N ASP A 229 27.59 -42.81 17.73
CA ASP A 229 27.86 -43.32 16.38
C ASP A 229 26.69 -43.13 15.38
N ASP A 230 25.51 -42.65 15.82
CA ASP A 230 24.30 -42.65 14.99
C ASP A 230 23.99 -41.27 14.36
N GLY A 231 24.94 -40.79 13.54
CA GLY A 231 24.91 -39.43 12.99
C GLY A 231 23.77 -39.14 12.00
N TYR A 232 23.24 -40.16 11.31
CA TYR A 232 22.10 -39.96 10.38
C TYR A 232 20.81 -39.55 11.10
N HIS A 233 20.57 -40.04 12.32
CA HIS A 233 19.38 -39.65 13.08
C HIS A 233 19.39 -38.16 13.42
N PHE A 234 20.55 -37.56 13.65
CA PHE A 234 20.67 -36.11 13.83
C PHE A 234 20.33 -35.35 12.54
N VAL A 235 20.79 -35.82 11.39
CA VAL A 235 20.42 -35.25 10.08
C VAL A 235 18.90 -35.31 9.88
N ALA A 236 18.29 -36.46 10.18
CA ALA A 236 16.84 -36.63 10.10
C ALA A 236 16.07 -35.72 11.08
N ALA A 237 16.61 -35.47 12.28
CA ALA A 237 16.03 -34.55 13.24
C ALA A 237 16.05 -33.09 12.76
N VAL A 238 17.14 -32.65 12.12
CA VAL A 238 17.22 -31.32 11.50
C VAL A 238 16.22 -31.18 10.35
N ALA A 239 16.07 -32.22 9.52
CA ALA A 239 15.04 -32.26 8.48
C ALA A 239 13.62 -32.17 9.07
N ALA A 240 13.33 -32.90 10.15
CA ALA A 240 12.05 -32.85 10.86
C ALA A 240 11.76 -31.45 11.44
N LEU A 241 12.78 -30.77 11.98
CA LEU A 241 12.67 -29.37 12.43
C LEU A 241 12.18 -28.46 11.31
N LEU A 242 12.78 -28.55 10.11
CA LEU A 242 12.36 -27.71 8.97
C LEU A 242 10.91 -28.00 8.54
N VAL A 243 10.48 -29.26 8.58
CA VAL A 243 9.09 -29.64 8.31
C VAL A 243 8.15 -28.99 9.32
N ILE A 244 8.46 -29.04 10.61
CA ILE A 244 7.64 -28.43 11.67
C ILE A 244 7.61 -26.91 11.51
N VAL A 245 8.75 -26.27 11.24
CA VAL A 245 8.84 -24.83 10.99
C VAL A 245 8.01 -24.42 9.76
N SER A 246 7.96 -25.24 8.72
CA SER A 246 7.15 -24.94 7.53
C SER A 246 5.65 -24.79 7.82
N VAL A 247 5.15 -25.51 8.84
CA VAL A 247 3.77 -25.41 9.33
C VAL A 247 3.56 -24.09 10.06
N ALA A 248 4.48 -23.70 10.94
CA ALA A 248 4.42 -22.42 11.63
C ALA A 248 4.45 -21.24 10.64
N VAL A 249 5.33 -21.29 9.65
CA VAL A 249 5.41 -20.29 8.58
C VAL A 249 4.10 -20.19 7.80
N ASN A 250 3.45 -21.33 7.51
CA ASN A 250 2.13 -21.32 6.86
C ASN A 250 1.08 -20.54 7.68
N ILE A 251 1.08 -20.74 8.99
CA ILE A 251 0.16 -20.04 9.92
C ILE A 251 0.46 -18.54 9.91
N PHE A 252 1.73 -18.14 10.06
CA PHE A 252 2.13 -16.73 10.08
C PHE A 252 1.71 -16.01 8.81
N VAL A 253 1.99 -16.57 7.63
CA VAL A 253 1.61 -15.95 6.36
C VAL A 253 0.09 -15.79 6.25
N ARG A 254 -0.69 -16.82 6.60
CA ARG A 254 -2.16 -16.74 6.49
C ARG A 254 -2.77 -15.70 7.41
N VAL A 255 -2.22 -15.57 8.61
CA VAL A 255 -2.70 -14.60 9.60
C VAL A 255 -2.27 -13.19 9.22
N GLY A 256 -1.01 -13.01 8.84
CA GLY A 256 -0.46 -11.74 8.37
C GLY A 256 -1.24 -11.20 7.19
N MET A 257 -1.39 -12.00 6.12
CA MET A 257 -2.12 -11.56 4.91
C MET A 257 -3.55 -11.09 5.18
N LYS A 258 -4.27 -11.76 6.11
CA LYS A 258 -5.62 -11.32 6.49
C LYS A 258 -5.58 -10.03 7.30
N TRP A 259 -4.65 -9.89 8.23
CA TRP A 259 -4.45 -8.65 8.98
C TRP A 259 -4.08 -7.48 8.06
N ASP A 260 -3.09 -7.68 7.18
CA ASP A 260 -2.62 -6.70 6.22
C ASP A 260 -3.73 -6.23 5.29
N SER A 261 -4.64 -7.12 4.86
CA SER A 261 -5.79 -6.73 4.04
C SER A 261 -6.73 -5.74 4.75
N LEU A 262 -6.91 -5.89 6.07
CA LEU A 262 -7.72 -4.98 6.86
C LEU A 262 -6.99 -3.66 7.11
N GLU A 263 -5.68 -3.71 7.32
CA GLU A 263 -4.84 -2.51 7.47
C GLU A 263 -4.73 -1.70 6.19
N THR A 264 -4.66 -2.37 5.04
CA THR A 264 -4.67 -1.74 3.72
C THR A 264 -5.94 -0.89 3.53
N LEU A 265 -7.11 -1.45 3.86
CA LEU A 265 -8.39 -0.74 3.73
C LEU A 265 -8.54 0.41 4.74
N LEU A 266 -8.02 0.25 5.97
CA LEU A 266 -8.09 1.28 7.01
C LEU A 266 -6.94 2.31 6.94
N GLU A 267 -5.99 2.14 6.02
CA GLU A 267 -4.74 2.93 5.95
C GLU A 267 -3.98 3.00 7.28
N GLN A 268 -3.83 1.85 7.95
CA GLN A 268 -3.14 1.70 9.23
C GLN A 268 -1.84 0.91 9.07
N GLY A 269 -0.98 0.93 10.09
CA GLY A 269 0.29 0.20 10.08
C GLY A 269 1.24 0.76 9.02
N ASP A 270 1.72 -0.11 8.13
CA ASP A 270 2.62 0.26 7.02
C ASP A 270 1.87 0.90 5.82
N PHE A 271 0.54 0.95 5.86
CA PHE A 271 -0.32 1.48 4.78
C PHE A 271 -0.81 2.90 5.06
N THR A 272 -0.15 3.64 5.95
CA THR A 272 -0.60 5.00 6.30
C THR A 272 -0.46 5.96 5.11
N ARG A 273 -1.28 7.01 5.08
CA ARG A 273 -1.18 8.08 4.06
C ARG A 273 0.19 8.74 3.98
N ALA A 274 0.97 8.68 5.07
CA ALA A 274 2.34 9.17 5.11
C ALA A 274 3.31 8.21 4.42
N ASP A 275 3.16 6.89 4.62
CA ASP A 275 3.98 5.87 3.93
C ASP A 275 3.68 5.77 2.43
N LYS A 276 2.43 6.07 2.06
CA LYS A 276 1.97 6.24 0.68
C LYS A 276 2.39 7.58 0.05
N ASP A 277 3.14 8.44 0.76
CA ASP A 277 3.59 9.71 0.22
C ASP A 277 4.83 9.54 -0.67
N GLU A 278 4.64 9.77 -1.97
CA GLU A 278 5.71 9.77 -2.97
C GLU A 278 6.88 10.68 -2.58
N ARG A 279 6.65 11.78 -1.85
CA ARG A 279 7.73 12.66 -1.37
C ARG A 279 8.57 12.04 -0.27
N LEU A 280 7.95 11.28 0.64
CA LEU A 280 8.66 10.56 1.69
C LEU A 280 9.50 9.44 1.07
N GLN A 281 8.95 8.72 0.10
CA GLN A 281 9.67 7.68 -0.65
C GLN A 281 10.83 8.26 -1.48
N ALA A 282 10.64 9.40 -2.12
CA ALA A 282 11.71 10.12 -2.82
C ALA A 282 12.81 10.57 -1.85
N LEU A 283 12.44 11.15 -0.69
CA LEU A 283 13.38 11.52 0.37
C LEU A 283 14.17 10.31 0.88
N ALA A 284 13.50 9.19 1.13
CA ALA A 284 14.14 7.95 1.57
C ALA A 284 15.14 7.44 0.52
N THR A 285 14.76 7.46 -0.75
CA THR A 285 15.63 7.04 -1.85
C THR A 285 16.88 7.92 -1.93
N VAL A 286 16.71 9.24 -1.88
CA VAL A 286 17.82 10.20 -1.88
C VAL A 286 18.72 10.01 -0.65
N TYR A 287 18.13 9.80 0.53
CA TYR A 287 18.86 9.58 1.77
C TYR A 287 19.76 8.35 1.68
N TRP A 288 19.22 7.20 1.28
CA TRP A 288 19.99 5.95 1.19
C TRP A 288 21.07 6.00 0.11
N LEU A 289 20.81 6.66 -1.02
CA LEU A 289 21.83 6.88 -2.05
C LEU A 289 22.96 7.78 -1.54
N ALA A 290 22.63 8.85 -0.80
CA ALA A 290 23.62 9.74 -0.20
C ALA A 290 24.48 9.01 0.85
N VAL A 291 23.85 8.24 1.75
CA VAL A 291 24.55 7.42 2.75
C VAL A 291 25.47 6.40 2.08
N THR A 292 24.99 5.73 1.04
CA THR A 292 25.81 4.78 0.27
C THR A 292 27.01 5.49 -0.37
N GLY A 293 26.80 6.67 -0.96
CA GLY A 293 27.88 7.49 -1.52
C GLY A 293 28.91 7.92 -0.47
N ILE A 294 28.47 8.33 0.73
CA ILE A 294 29.35 8.68 1.86
C ILE A 294 30.12 7.45 2.33
N TYR A 295 29.45 6.31 2.50
CA TYR A 295 30.08 5.06 2.90
C TYR A 295 31.16 4.63 1.91
N LEU A 296 30.85 4.61 0.61
CA LEU A 296 31.83 4.23 -0.42
C LEU A 296 32.97 5.26 -0.50
N GLY A 297 32.67 6.56 -0.54
CA GLY A 297 33.68 7.62 -0.58
C GLY A 297 34.64 7.56 0.59
N TYR A 298 34.11 7.44 1.82
CA TYR A 298 34.94 7.28 3.02
C TYR A 298 35.75 5.98 3.00
N SER A 299 35.13 4.86 2.62
CA SER A 299 35.79 3.55 2.59
C SER A 299 36.91 3.47 1.55
N PHE A 300 36.72 4.05 0.37
CA PHE A 300 37.75 4.08 -0.68
C PHE A 300 38.88 5.06 -0.38
N ILE A 301 38.60 6.23 0.21
CA ILE A 301 39.63 7.22 0.55
C ILE A 301 40.50 6.74 1.72
N THR A 302 39.87 6.15 2.74
CA THR A 302 40.58 5.74 3.97
C THR A 302 41.08 4.30 3.93
N MET A 303 40.61 3.49 2.96
CA MET A 303 40.82 2.04 2.88
C MET A 303 40.45 1.29 4.18
N ASN A 304 39.66 1.92 5.06
CA ASN A 304 39.35 1.41 6.40
C ASN A 304 37.97 0.75 6.45
N TRP A 305 37.84 -0.36 5.73
CA TRP A 305 36.62 -1.16 5.65
C TRP A 305 36.18 -1.78 6.99
N GLY A 306 37.11 -1.91 7.95
CA GLY A 306 36.84 -2.45 9.28
C GLY A 306 36.04 -1.54 10.20
N LEU A 307 36.09 -0.21 9.99
CA LEU A 307 35.35 0.78 10.78
C LEU A 307 34.26 1.51 10.00
N SER A 308 34.34 1.55 8.67
CA SER A 308 33.37 2.28 7.84
C SER A 308 31.95 1.73 7.93
N TRP A 309 31.76 0.48 8.38
CA TRP A 309 30.44 -0.10 8.59
C TRP A 309 29.59 0.68 9.61
N ILE A 310 30.20 1.43 10.54
CA ILE A 310 29.49 2.23 11.55
C ILE A 310 28.57 3.29 10.93
N ILE A 311 28.83 3.68 9.67
CA ILE A 311 28.00 4.60 8.90
C ILE A 311 26.57 4.04 8.73
N TRP A 312 26.42 2.72 8.60
CA TRP A 312 25.10 2.08 8.40
C TRP A 312 24.19 2.16 9.64
N PRO A 313 24.63 1.79 10.86
CA PRO A 313 23.85 2.00 12.08
C PRO A 313 23.48 3.48 12.30
N ILE A 314 24.44 4.40 12.10
CA ILE A 314 24.20 5.85 12.27
C ILE A 314 23.15 6.32 11.27
N ALA A 315 23.25 5.88 10.01
CA ALA A 315 22.27 6.19 8.99
C ALA A 315 20.88 5.60 9.28
N GLY A 316 20.81 4.37 9.81
CA GLY A 316 19.54 3.77 10.22
C GLY A 316 18.82 4.61 11.29
N ILE A 317 19.55 5.06 12.31
CA ILE A 317 19.01 5.94 13.36
C ILE A 317 18.61 7.29 12.78
N GLY A 318 19.46 7.89 11.92
CA GLY A 318 19.18 9.16 11.28
C GLY A 318 17.92 9.12 10.40
N TYR A 319 17.74 8.06 9.62
CA TYR A 319 16.54 7.87 8.81
C TYR A 319 15.28 7.76 9.68
N ALA A 320 15.32 6.98 10.76
CA ALA A 320 14.17 6.82 11.66
C ALA A 320 13.73 8.16 12.26
N ILE A 321 14.69 9.04 12.61
CA ILE A 321 14.41 10.39 13.10
C ILE A 321 13.71 11.23 12.02
N ILE A 322 14.26 11.24 10.80
CA ILE A 322 13.70 11.99 9.67
C ILE A 322 12.28 11.52 9.35
N ASP A 323 12.07 10.20 9.28
CA ASP A 323 10.76 9.58 9.03
C ASP A 323 9.74 9.99 10.08
N THR A 324 10.11 9.90 11.37
CA THR A 324 9.23 10.26 12.49
C THR A 324 8.85 11.75 12.45
N ILE A 325 9.80 12.64 12.17
CA ILE A 325 9.54 14.08 12.06
C ILE A 325 8.63 14.37 10.88
N TYR A 326 8.90 13.76 9.71
CA TYR A 326 8.08 13.97 8.52
C TYR A 326 6.62 13.53 8.75
N LYS A 327 6.43 12.35 9.34
CA LYS A 327 5.12 11.83 9.73
C LYS A 327 4.41 12.73 10.74
N ALA A 328 5.13 13.30 11.71
CA ALA A 328 4.56 14.20 12.70
C ALA A 328 4.11 15.56 12.13
N VAL A 329 4.84 16.09 11.15
CA VAL A 329 4.54 17.40 10.52
C VAL A 329 3.35 17.33 9.56
N LYS A 330 3.11 16.16 8.96
CA LYS A 330 2.08 15.97 7.92
C LYS A 330 0.75 15.40 8.44
N LYS A 331 0.70 15.03 9.73
CA LYS A 331 -0.51 14.53 10.40
C LYS A 331 -1.47 15.67 10.73
#